data_AF-A0AAV5UDF8-F1
#
_entry.id   AF-A0AAV5UDF8-F1
#
_cell.length_a   1.000
_cell.length_b   1.000
_cell.length_c   1.000
_cell.angle_alpha   90.00
_cell.angle_beta   90.00
_cell.angle_gamma   90.00
#
_symmetry.space_group_name_H-M   'P 1'
#
loop_
_entity.id
_entity.type
_entity.pdbx_description
1 polymer ?
#
loop_
_entity_poly.entity_id
_entity_poly.type
_entity_poly.pdbx_seq_one_letter_code
_entity_poly.pdbx_strand_id
1 'polypeptide(L)'
;ESTTGEIKLRSNLYNYDTFTALLNFAYNGTLMISEANVQILMISARYFLMEAVVDECTRFMHDRLNFDNVIPLLDFYRSIDYEKIESVLRFIAMNFVPISGTEEFLTLPFEYLKDIINRDILYVDSEEQVFEAISLWFHKNPDMLHHAPSLLKCIQCGHFSEQFITEIIEKTKWVMDNSECVSIVDNTKKSNEELVITTCSTTGRNYHDPRRLIACFHPFTEYIHVWNPIDHTWTANIDIPKNAHRALSVAVVGTNAYFIQKRTLGLDVY
;
A
#
# COMPACT_ATOMS: atom_id res chain seq x y z
N GLU A 1 -35.42 0.20 37.26
CA GLU A 1 -34.69 0.26 38.55
C GLU A 1 -34.67 -1.12 39.17
N SER A 2 -33.53 -1.54 39.74
CA SER A 2 -33.42 -2.83 40.43
C SER A 2 -34.07 -2.72 41.81
N THR A 3 -35.03 -3.59 42.11
CA THR A 3 -35.75 -3.64 43.39
C THR A 3 -34.92 -4.23 44.54
N THR A 4 -33.75 -4.80 44.26
CA THR A 4 -32.91 -5.48 45.26
C THR A 4 -31.70 -4.67 45.72
N GLY A 5 -31.37 -3.55 45.06
CA GLY A 5 -30.14 -2.80 45.31
C GLY A 5 -28.84 -3.53 44.93
N GLU A 6 -28.94 -4.76 44.40
CA GLU A 6 -27.80 -5.55 43.94
C GLU A 6 -27.77 -5.62 42.41
N ILE A 7 -26.59 -5.37 41.83
CA ILE A 7 -26.33 -5.57 40.40
C ILE A 7 -25.28 -6.68 40.28
N LYS A 8 -25.69 -7.83 39.74
CA LYS A 8 -24.77 -8.95 39.48
C LYS A 8 -24.24 -8.85 38.06
N LEU A 9 -23.00 -8.40 37.94
CA LEU A 9 -22.29 -8.33 36.66
C LEU A 9 -21.71 -9.73 36.35
N ARG A 10 -22.24 -10.42 35.33
CA ARG A 10 -21.90 -11.83 35.02
C ARG A 10 -20.99 -11.99 33.80
N SER A 11 -20.19 -10.98 33.49
CA SER A 11 -19.32 -11.04 32.31
C SER A 11 -17.95 -11.59 32.66
N ASN A 12 -17.43 -12.48 31.80
CA ASN A 12 -16.03 -12.94 31.88
C ASN A 12 -15.05 -11.91 31.28
N LEU A 13 -15.53 -10.75 30.84
CA LEU A 13 -14.76 -9.73 30.14
C LEU A 13 -13.89 -8.84 31.05
N TYR A 14 -14.10 -8.88 32.37
CA TYR A 14 -13.34 -8.10 33.35
C TYR A 14 -13.06 -8.94 34.59
N ASN A 15 -11.95 -8.65 35.26
CA ASN A 15 -11.62 -9.24 36.56
C ASN A 15 -11.89 -8.25 37.70
N TYR A 16 -11.84 -8.75 38.94
CA TYR A 16 -12.07 -7.94 40.13
C TYR A 16 -11.15 -6.70 40.17
N ASP A 17 -9.86 -6.89 39.89
CA ASP A 17 -8.86 -5.82 39.97
C ASP A 17 -9.13 -4.69 38.96
N THR A 18 -9.49 -5.05 37.72
CA THR A 18 -9.82 -4.08 36.67
C THR A 18 -11.10 -3.33 37.00
N PHE A 19 -12.12 -4.01 37.52
CA PHE A 19 -13.35 -3.36 37.95
C PHE A 19 -13.08 -2.39 39.10
N THR A 20 -12.29 -2.78 40.10
CA THR A 20 -11.90 -1.89 41.20
C THR A 20 -11.11 -0.69 40.69
N ALA A 21 -10.23 -0.85 39.71
CA ALA A 21 -9.51 0.26 39.09
C ALA A 21 -10.46 1.24 38.36
N LEU A 22 -11.43 0.74 37.60
CA LEU A 22 -12.43 1.57 36.93
C LEU A 22 -13.36 2.28 37.92
N LEU A 23 -13.74 1.60 39.00
CA LEU A 23 -14.54 2.20 40.07
C LEU A 23 -13.76 3.32 40.77
N ASN A 24 -12.50 3.09 41.12
CA ASN A 24 -11.64 4.13 41.70
C ASN A 24 -11.47 5.32 40.75
N PHE A 25 -11.35 5.06 39.45
CA PHE A 25 -11.33 6.14 38.46
C PHE A 25 -12.64 6.94 38.44
N ALA A 26 -13.80 6.28 38.54
CA ALA A 26 -15.10 6.97 38.58
C ALA A 26 -15.25 7.91 39.79
N TYR A 27 -14.67 7.56 40.95
CA TYR A 27 -14.75 8.37 42.17
C TYR A 27 -13.63 9.41 42.27
N ASN A 28 -12.42 9.07 41.82
CA ASN A 28 -11.21 9.82 42.15
C ASN A 28 -10.54 10.45 40.92
N GLY A 29 -10.94 10.07 39.71
CA GLY A 29 -10.33 10.50 38.45
C GLY A 29 -8.93 9.93 38.16
N THR A 30 -8.43 9.01 38.99
CA THR A 30 -7.08 8.44 38.86
C THR A 30 -7.12 7.00 38.36
N LEU A 31 -6.27 6.67 37.37
CA LEU A 31 -6.18 5.33 36.80
C LEU A 31 -4.72 4.96 36.52
N MET A 32 -4.33 3.74 36.86
CA MET A 32 -2.99 3.19 36.62
C MET A 32 -3.02 2.23 35.42
N ILE A 33 -2.38 2.62 34.33
CA ILE A 33 -2.30 1.83 33.09
C ILE A 33 -0.89 1.23 32.97
N SER A 34 -0.83 -0.05 32.61
CA SER A 34 0.38 -0.85 32.43
C SER A 34 0.22 -1.80 31.25
N GLU A 35 1.32 -2.33 30.73
CA GLU A 35 1.28 -3.29 29.61
C GLU A 35 0.49 -4.56 29.95
N ALA A 36 0.51 -4.98 31.22
CA ALA A 36 -0.19 -6.18 31.67
C ALA A 36 -1.72 -5.99 31.80
N ASN A 37 -2.20 -4.77 32.04
CA ASN A 37 -3.63 -4.52 32.28
C ASN A 37 -4.34 -3.78 31.15
N VAL A 38 -3.63 -3.10 30.25
CA VAL A 38 -4.23 -2.16 29.27
C VAL A 38 -5.29 -2.80 28.38
N GLN A 39 -5.10 -4.04 27.93
CA GLN A 39 -6.07 -4.74 27.08
C GLN A 39 -7.37 -5.06 27.82
N ILE A 40 -7.28 -5.69 29.01
CA ILE A 40 -8.44 -6.03 29.85
C ILE A 40 -9.13 -4.74 30.31
N LEU A 41 -8.35 -3.72 30.65
CA LEU A 41 -8.85 -2.40 31.06
C LEU A 41 -9.63 -1.72 29.95
N MET A 42 -9.14 -1.75 28.70
CA MET A 42 -9.86 -1.20 27.55
C MET A 42 -11.16 -1.96 27.27
N ILE A 43 -11.14 -3.30 27.28
CA ILE A 43 -12.36 -4.12 27.11
C ILE A 43 -13.39 -3.77 28.19
N SER A 44 -12.95 -3.71 29.44
CA SER A 44 -13.80 -3.40 30.60
C SER A 44 -14.37 -1.99 30.51
N ALA A 45 -13.54 -0.99 30.18
CA ALA A 45 -13.94 0.39 30.02
C ALA A 45 -14.99 0.55 28.91
N ARG A 46 -14.82 -0.16 27.77
CA ARG A 46 -15.82 -0.20 26.71
C ARG A 46 -17.15 -0.80 27.19
N TYR A 47 -17.09 -1.89 27.95
CA TYR A 47 -18.29 -2.53 28.50
C TYR A 47 -19.07 -1.59 29.44
N PHE A 48 -18.37 -0.81 30.26
CA PHE A 48 -18.98 0.20 31.16
C PHE A 48 -19.17 1.57 30.52
N LEU A 49 -18.93 1.71 29.21
CA LEU A 49 -19.09 2.96 28.45
C LEU A 49 -18.25 4.13 29.00
N MET A 50 -17.05 3.84 29.50
CA MET A 50 -16.09 4.82 30.02
C MET A 50 -15.11 5.28 28.93
N GLU A 51 -15.60 6.08 27.98
CA GLU A 51 -14.83 6.48 26.78
C GLU A 51 -13.47 7.16 27.11
N ALA A 52 -13.42 7.99 28.14
CA ALA A 52 -12.16 8.64 28.57
C ALA A 52 -11.05 7.62 28.92
N VAL A 53 -11.43 6.48 29.51
CA VAL A 53 -10.48 5.41 29.82
C VAL A 53 -10.06 4.66 28.55
N VAL A 54 -11.01 4.44 27.64
CA VAL A 54 -10.74 3.79 26.35
C VAL A 54 -9.73 4.61 25.55
N ASP A 55 -9.93 5.91 25.44
CA ASP A 55 -9.02 6.81 24.72
C ASP A 55 -7.62 6.83 25.35
N GLU A 56 -7.54 6.84 26.68
CA GLU A 56 -6.25 6.81 27.38
C GLU A 56 -5.53 5.46 27.23
N CYS A 57 -6.27 4.33 27.21
CA CYS A 57 -5.71 3.01 26.91
C CYS A 57 -5.21 2.94 25.47
N THR A 58 -5.97 3.47 24.51
CA THR A 58 -5.56 3.57 23.11
C THR A 58 -4.30 4.42 22.98
N ARG A 59 -4.26 5.60 23.60
CA ARG A 59 -3.05 6.44 23.62
C ARG A 59 -1.84 5.70 24.18
N PHE A 60 -2.00 5.01 25.31
CA PHE A 60 -0.94 4.23 25.94
C PHE A 60 -0.35 3.15 25.01
N MET A 61 -1.20 2.46 24.24
CA MET A 61 -0.77 1.43 23.28
C MET A 61 -0.12 2.06 22.03
N HIS A 62 -0.66 3.17 21.53
CA HIS A 62 -0.09 3.89 20.39
C HIS A 62 1.28 4.50 20.71
N ASP A 63 1.48 5.04 21.91
CA ASP A 63 2.76 5.61 22.35
C ASP A 63 3.89 4.55 22.42
N ARG A 64 3.54 3.25 22.44
CA ARG A 64 4.46 2.11 22.51
C ARG A 64 4.46 1.25 21.25
N LEU A 65 3.82 1.72 20.17
CA LEU A 65 3.72 0.98 18.91
C LEU A 65 5.11 0.79 18.29
N ASN A 66 5.40 -0.42 17.83
CA ASN A 66 6.64 -0.82 17.16
C ASN A 66 6.34 -1.89 16.08
N PHE A 67 7.38 -2.35 15.37
CA PHE A 67 7.20 -3.28 14.25
C PHE A 67 6.74 -4.68 14.67
N ASP A 68 7.07 -5.12 15.89
CA ASP A 68 6.73 -6.45 16.39
C ASP A 68 5.32 -6.49 17.01
N ASN A 69 4.88 -5.39 17.63
CA ASN A 69 3.61 -5.34 18.36
C ASN A 69 2.43 -4.80 17.54
N VAL A 70 2.67 -4.23 16.35
CA VAL A 70 1.63 -3.62 15.53
C VAL A 70 0.60 -4.63 15.02
N ILE A 71 1.04 -5.83 14.64
CA ILE A 71 0.14 -6.90 14.16
C ILE A 71 -0.70 -7.45 15.32
N PRO A 72 -0.12 -7.84 16.48
CA PRO A 72 -0.91 -8.19 17.66
C PRO A 72 -1.91 -7.11 18.09
N LEU A 73 -1.53 -5.83 18.01
CA LEU A 73 -2.43 -4.72 18.34
C LEU A 73 -3.59 -4.62 17.35
N LEU A 74 -3.33 -4.79 16.06
CA LEU A 74 -4.36 -4.81 15.02
C LEU A 74 -5.38 -5.93 15.28
N ASP A 75 -4.89 -7.14 15.57
CA ASP A 75 -5.74 -8.29 15.89
C ASP A 75 -6.54 -8.06 17.18
N PHE A 76 -5.93 -7.46 18.19
CA PHE A 76 -6.65 -7.06 19.40
C PHE A 76 -7.79 -6.08 19.09
N TYR A 77 -7.52 -5.00 18.35
CA TYR A 77 -8.54 -4.01 17.99
C TYR A 77 -9.68 -4.61 17.15
N ARG A 78 -9.38 -5.55 16.26
CA ARG A 78 -10.40 -6.31 15.52
C ARG A 78 -11.22 -7.21 16.43
N SER A 79 -10.59 -7.92 17.38
CA SER A 79 -11.30 -8.82 18.29
C SER A 79 -12.35 -8.14 19.17
N ILE A 80 -12.22 -6.83 19.37
CA ILE A 80 -13.15 -6.00 20.14
C ILE A 80 -13.99 -5.07 19.25
N ASP A 81 -13.93 -5.20 17.92
CA ASP A 81 -14.58 -4.30 16.96
C ASP A 81 -14.33 -2.81 17.31
N TYR A 82 -13.06 -2.43 17.48
CA TYR A 82 -12.69 -1.04 17.76
C TYR A 82 -12.71 -0.21 16.48
N GLU A 83 -13.33 0.97 16.49
CA GLU A 83 -13.55 1.74 15.25
C GLU A 83 -12.28 2.45 14.74
N LYS A 84 -11.31 2.77 15.62
CA LYS A 84 -10.14 3.59 15.26
C LYS A 84 -8.94 2.77 14.73
N ILE A 85 -9.17 1.62 14.07
CA ILE A 85 -8.09 0.73 13.57
C ILE A 85 -7.26 1.37 12.46
N GLU A 86 -7.82 2.35 11.74
CA GLU A 86 -7.18 3.00 10.59
C GLU A 86 -5.82 3.63 10.93
N SER A 87 -5.64 4.06 12.17
CA SER A 87 -4.36 4.58 12.67
C SER A 87 -3.26 3.51 12.67
N VAL A 88 -3.59 2.28 13.08
CA VAL A 88 -2.68 1.13 13.08
C VAL A 88 -2.43 0.66 11.65
N LEU A 89 -3.47 0.56 10.82
CA LEU A 89 -3.32 0.18 9.42
C LEU A 89 -2.45 1.18 8.64
N ARG A 90 -2.58 2.47 8.92
CA ARG A 90 -1.69 3.49 8.36
C ARG A 90 -0.24 3.30 8.79
N PHE A 91 0.00 2.98 10.07
CA PHE A 91 1.35 2.69 10.55
C PHE A 91 1.95 1.47 9.84
N ILE A 92 1.16 0.41 9.65
CA ILE A 92 1.57 -0.78 8.89
C ILE A 92 1.91 -0.39 7.45
N ALA A 93 1.05 0.36 6.78
CA ALA A 93 1.28 0.76 5.40
C ALA A 93 2.54 1.63 5.24
N MET A 94 2.79 2.57 6.16
CA MET A 94 3.99 3.42 6.15
C MET A 94 5.29 2.68 6.46
N ASN A 95 5.21 1.52 7.13
CA ASN A 95 6.38 0.73 7.53
C ASN A 95 6.26 -0.71 7.00
N PHE A 96 5.68 -0.87 5.80
CA PHE A 96 5.34 -2.19 5.28
C PHE A 96 6.55 -3.10 5.15
N VAL A 97 7.66 -2.61 4.57
CA VAL A 97 8.87 -3.40 4.35
C VAL A 97 9.42 -4.01 5.64
N PRO A 98 9.73 -3.25 6.72
CA PRO A 98 10.23 -3.85 7.95
C PRO A 98 9.22 -4.74 8.66
N ILE A 99 7.91 -4.45 8.55
CA ILE A 99 6.85 -5.27 9.17
C ILE A 99 6.66 -6.57 8.40
N SER A 100 6.83 -6.57 7.08
CA SER A 100 6.57 -7.75 6.24
C SER A 100 7.46 -8.95 6.56
N GLY A 101 8.63 -8.71 7.17
CA GLY A 101 9.56 -9.75 7.62
C GLY A 101 9.33 -10.26 9.05
N THR A 102 8.40 -9.71 9.82
CA THR A 102 8.15 -10.16 11.20
C THR A 102 7.38 -11.47 11.23
N GLU A 103 7.60 -12.30 12.25
CA GLU A 103 6.89 -13.58 12.40
C GLU A 103 5.38 -13.34 12.55
N GLU A 104 4.98 -12.27 13.22
CA GLU A 104 3.58 -11.88 13.40
C GLU A 104 2.92 -11.60 12.04
N PHE A 105 3.58 -10.88 11.14
CA PHE A 105 3.06 -10.62 9.79
C PHE A 105 2.90 -11.92 8.98
N LEU A 106 3.86 -12.83 9.08
CA LEU A 106 3.83 -14.13 8.40
C LEU A 106 2.73 -15.06 8.92
N THR A 107 2.13 -14.77 10.08
CA THR A 107 0.98 -15.51 10.61
C THR A 107 -0.38 -14.92 10.27
N LEU A 108 -0.42 -13.78 9.56
CA LEU A 108 -1.67 -13.11 9.23
C LEU A 108 -2.60 -13.99 8.39
N PRO A 109 -3.92 -13.98 8.68
CA PRO A 109 -4.94 -14.52 7.78
C PRO A 109 -4.89 -13.89 6.39
N PHE A 110 -5.21 -14.68 5.36
CA PHE A 110 -5.18 -14.27 3.96
C PHE A 110 -5.99 -13.00 3.68
N GLU A 111 -7.23 -12.90 4.18
CA GLU A 111 -8.08 -11.73 3.96
C GLU A 111 -7.42 -10.46 4.51
N TYR A 112 -6.70 -10.57 5.62
CA TYR A 112 -6.04 -9.43 6.25
C TYR A 112 -4.78 -9.01 5.51
N LEU A 113 -4.00 -9.99 5.03
CA LEU A 113 -2.87 -9.72 4.16
C LEU A 113 -3.35 -8.99 2.89
N LYS A 114 -4.41 -9.50 2.26
CA LYS A 114 -5.00 -8.90 1.06
C LYS A 114 -5.48 -7.47 1.31
N ASP A 115 -6.15 -7.21 2.43
CA ASP A 115 -6.60 -5.88 2.81
C ASP A 115 -5.44 -4.90 3.02
N ILE A 116 -4.30 -5.36 3.55
CA ILE A 116 -3.11 -4.53 3.72
C ILE A 116 -2.48 -4.22 2.36
N ILE A 117 -2.34 -5.24 1.50
CA ILE A 117 -1.68 -5.13 0.19
C ILE A 117 -2.49 -4.30 -0.80
N ASN A 118 -3.82 -4.33 -0.71
CA ASN A 118 -4.70 -3.59 -1.61
C ASN A 118 -4.82 -2.09 -1.26
N ARG A 119 -4.05 -1.57 -0.31
CA ARG A 119 -4.09 -0.16 0.09
C ARG A 119 -3.14 0.70 -0.74
N ASP A 120 -3.67 1.77 -1.32
CA ASP A 120 -2.91 2.74 -2.14
C ASP A 120 -1.82 3.51 -1.36
N ILE A 121 -1.81 3.43 -0.03
CA ILE A 121 -0.90 4.17 0.86
C ILE A 121 0.32 3.35 1.31
N LEU A 122 0.56 2.19 0.69
CA LEU A 122 1.73 1.37 0.98
C LEU A 122 3.02 2.12 0.65
N TYR A 123 3.88 2.27 1.64
CA TYR A 123 5.17 2.90 1.49
C TYR A 123 6.20 1.83 1.12
N VAL A 124 6.44 1.70 -0.18
CA VAL A 124 7.43 0.78 -0.77
C VAL A 124 8.21 1.50 -1.86
N ASP A 125 9.47 1.12 -2.05
CA ASP A 125 10.32 1.69 -3.11
C ASP A 125 10.00 1.07 -4.47
N SER A 126 9.53 -0.18 -4.48
CA SER A 126 9.13 -0.91 -5.67
C SER A 126 8.05 -1.95 -5.34
N GLU A 127 7.23 -2.29 -6.35
CA GLU A 127 6.27 -3.41 -6.25
C GLU A 127 6.98 -4.77 -6.07
N GLU A 128 8.27 -4.83 -6.40
CA GLU A 128 9.12 -6.02 -6.20
C GLU A 128 9.21 -6.37 -4.70
N GLN A 129 9.32 -5.36 -3.81
CA GLN A 129 9.31 -5.56 -2.35
C GLN A 129 7.98 -6.16 -1.85
N VAL A 130 6.85 -5.77 -2.46
CA VAL A 130 5.53 -6.32 -2.13
C VAL A 130 5.45 -7.79 -2.56
N PHE A 131 5.97 -8.12 -3.74
CA PHE A 131 6.04 -9.49 -4.22
C PHE A 131 6.93 -10.38 -3.33
N GLU A 132 8.08 -9.88 -2.89
CA GLU A 132 8.97 -10.58 -1.97
C GLU A 132 8.28 -10.87 -0.62
N ALA A 133 7.59 -9.87 -0.05
CA ALA A 133 6.80 -10.03 1.16
C ALA A 133 5.72 -11.12 1.03
N ILE A 134 4.98 -11.13 -0.07
CA ILE A 134 3.98 -12.17 -0.37
C ILE A 134 4.63 -13.54 -0.52
N SER A 135 5.79 -13.60 -1.17
CA SER A 135 6.52 -14.86 -1.36
C SER A 135 6.99 -15.45 -0.03
N LEU A 136 7.46 -14.60 0.89
CA LEU A 136 7.81 -15.00 2.25
C LEU A 136 6.59 -15.51 3.03
N TRP A 137 5.45 -14.83 2.90
CA TRP A 137 4.19 -15.27 3.53
C TRP A 137 3.73 -16.63 3.00
N PHE A 138 3.74 -16.85 1.68
CA PHE A 138 3.39 -18.15 1.08
C PHE A 138 4.35 -19.27 1.48
N HIS A 139 5.62 -18.95 1.74
CA HIS A 139 6.58 -19.94 2.23
C HIS A 139 6.18 -20.51 3.60
N LYS A 140 5.56 -19.68 4.47
CA LYS A 140 5.03 -20.10 5.77
C LYS A 140 3.62 -20.70 5.67
N ASN A 141 2.83 -20.30 4.68
CA ASN A 141 1.44 -20.78 4.47
C ASN A 141 1.26 -21.47 3.10
N PRO A 142 1.86 -22.66 2.88
CA PRO A 142 1.77 -23.35 1.58
C PRO A 142 0.35 -23.78 1.22
N ASP A 143 -0.52 -23.99 2.21
CA ASP A 143 -1.93 -24.36 1.98
C ASP A 143 -2.70 -23.26 1.24
N MET A 144 -2.25 -22.01 1.36
CA MET A 144 -2.93 -20.83 0.79
C MET A 144 -2.51 -20.54 -0.65
N LEU A 145 -1.61 -21.34 -1.25
CA LEU A 145 -1.10 -21.14 -2.61
C LEU A 145 -2.20 -21.10 -3.69
N HIS A 146 -3.34 -21.74 -3.45
CA HIS A 146 -4.49 -21.68 -4.35
C HIS A 146 -5.08 -20.26 -4.49
N HIS A 147 -4.85 -19.39 -3.50
CA HIS A 147 -5.26 -17.99 -3.53
C HIS A 147 -4.19 -17.05 -4.15
N ALA A 148 -3.03 -17.57 -4.56
CA ALA A 148 -1.96 -16.77 -5.16
C ALA A 148 -2.39 -15.84 -6.31
N PRO A 149 -3.26 -16.25 -7.26
CA PRO A 149 -3.72 -15.34 -8.31
C PRO A 149 -4.45 -14.11 -7.77
N SER A 150 -5.13 -14.24 -6.64
CA SER A 150 -5.88 -13.12 -6.04
C SER A 150 -4.95 -12.07 -5.44
N LEU A 151 -3.84 -12.48 -4.80
CA LEU A 151 -2.83 -11.53 -4.30
C LEU A 151 -2.04 -10.92 -5.45
N LEU A 152 -1.67 -11.70 -6.48
CA LEU A 152 -0.95 -11.17 -7.64
C LEU A 152 -1.75 -10.11 -8.40
N LYS A 153 -3.09 -10.20 -8.41
CA LYS A 153 -3.95 -9.15 -9.00
C LYS A 153 -3.97 -7.85 -8.18
N CYS A 154 -3.64 -7.91 -6.89
CA CYS A 154 -3.52 -6.72 -6.04
C CYS A 154 -2.18 -6.01 -6.27
N ILE A 155 -1.14 -6.72 -6.70
CA ILE A 155 0.16 -6.15 -7.04
C ILE A 155 0.10 -5.50 -8.41
N GLN A 156 0.73 -4.34 -8.58
CA GLN A 156 0.86 -3.71 -9.89
C GLN A 156 2.01 -4.36 -10.69
N CYS A 157 1.83 -5.61 -11.12
CA CYS A 157 2.83 -6.39 -11.87
C CYS A 157 3.37 -5.70 -13.14
N GLY A 158 2.71 -4.64 -13.64
CA GLY A 158 3.21 -3.80 -14.74
C GLY A 158 4.43 -2.94 -14.37
N HIS A 159 4.68 -2.70 -13.08
CA HIS A 159 5.83 -1.93 -12.59
C HIS A 159 7.07 -2.77 -12.30
N PHE A 160 7.01 -4.09 -12.48
CA PHE A 160 8.19 -4.95 -12.33
C PHE A 160 9.23 -4.68 -13.41
N SER A 161 10.52 -4.74 -13.03
CA SER A 161 11.60 -4.71 -14.01
C SER A 161 11.63 -6.00 -14.85
N GLU A 162 12.12 -5.93 -16.09
CA GLU A 162 12.25 -7.10 -16.96
C GLU A 162 13.15 -8.20 -16.36
N GLN A 163 14.18 -7.77 -15.64
CA GLN A 163 15.09 -8.67 -14.93
C GLN A 163 14.35 -9.42 -13.82
N PHE A 164 13.54 -8.71 -13.03
CA PHE A 164 12.76 -9.30 -11.95
C PHE A 164 11.67 -10.24 -12.45
N ILE A 165 10.98 -9.92 -13.56
CA ILE A 165 10.02 -10.84 -14.19
C ILE A 165 10.69 -12.17 -14.57
N THR A 166 11.88 -12.10 -15.18
CA THR A 166 12.64 -13.29 -15.57
C THR A 166 13.04 -14.10 -14.32
N GLU A 167 13.48 -13.42 -13.27
CA GLU A 167 13.81 -14.05 -11.98
C GLU A 167 12.60 -14.73 -11.32
N ILE A 168 11.41 -14.11 -11.35
CA ILE A 168 10.18 -14.71 -10.82
C ILE A 168 9.90 -16.04 -11.53
N ILE A 169 9.94 -16.04 -12.86
CA ILE A 169 9.65 -17.22 -13.70
C ILE A 169 10.66 -18.33 -13.43
N GLU A 170 11.94 -17.99 -13.25
CA GLU A 170 13.00 -18.98 -13.03
C GLU A 170 13.05 -19.54 -11.61
N LYS A 171 12.83 -18.69 -10.60
CA LYS A 171 13.05 -19.05 -9.18
C LYS A 171 11.78 -19.42 -8.43
N THR A 172 10.62 -18.93 -8.84
CA THR A 172 9.39 -19.02 -8.05
C THR A 172 8.49 -20.16 -8.51
N LYS A 173 8.67 -21.34 -7.92
CA LYS A 173 7.91 -22.56 -8.27
C LYS A 173 6.40 -22.38 -8.18
N TRP A 174 5.91 -21.72 -7.12
CA TRP A 174 4.46 -21.56 -6.91
C TRP A 174 3.78 -20.67 -7.95
N VAL A 175 4.52 -19.77 -8.61
CA VAL A 175 3.99 -18.99 -9.74
C VAL A 175 3.85 -19.88 -10.97
N MET A 176 4.84 -20.74 -11.22
CA MET A 176 4.87 -21.64 -12.38
C MET A 176 3.86 -22.78 -12.30
N ASP A 177 3.58 -23.26 -11.09
CA ASP A 177 2.63 -24.35 -10.86
C ASP A 177 1.16 -23.93 -11.10
N ASN A 178 0.87 -22.62 -11.11
CA ASN A 178 -0.46 -22.08 -11.31
C ASN A 178 -0.57 -21.34 -12.66
N SER A 179 -1.35 -21.90 -13.60
CA SER A 179 -1.52 -21.34 -14.94
C SER A 179 -2.13 -19.93 -14.96
N GLU A 180 -2.94 -19.57 -13.96
CA GLU A 180 -3.51 -18.23 -13.85
C GLU A 180 -2.43 -17.20 -13.47
N CYS A 181 -1.55 -17.55 -12.53
CA CYS A 181 -0.42 -16.69 -12.11
C CYS A 181 0.51 -16.40 -13.31
N VAL A 182 0.88 -17.43 -14.07
CA VAL A 182 1.70 -17.28 -15.28
C VAL A 182 1.02 -16.35 -16.28
N SER A 183 -0.29 -16.52 -16.52
CA SER A 183 -1.02 -15.66 -17.46
C SER A 183 -1.02 -14.19 -17.05
N ILE A 184 -1.09 -13.89 -15.74
CA ILE A 184 -1.05 -12.52 -15.22
C ILE A 184 0.32 -11.88 -15.51
N VAL A 185 1.41 -12.59 -15.20
CA VAL A 185 2.78 -12.11 -15.42
C VAL A 185 3.12 -11.98 -16.91
N ASP A 186 2.67 -12.92 -17.75
CA ASP A 186 2.88 -12.84 -19.20
C ASP A 186 2.09 -11.69 -19.84
N ASN A 187 0.87 -11.43 -19.36
CA ASN A 187 0.06 -10.32 -19.86
C ASN A 187 0.67 -8.96 -19.49
N THR A 188 1.30 -8.84 -18.32
CA THR A 188 2.00 -7.60 -17.95
C THR A 188 3.27 -7.42 -18.76
N LYS A 189 4.04 -8.49 -18.98
CA LYS A 189 5.22 -8.45 -19.85
C LYS A 189 4.88 -8.00 -21.28
N LYS A 190 3.84 -8.57 -21.89
CA LYS A 190 3.36 -8.15 -23.22
C LYS A 190 2.92 -6.68 -23.24
N SER A 191 2.22 -6.24 -22.20
CA SER A 191 1.78 -4.85 -22.09
C SER A 191 2.96 -3.86 -22.00
N ASN A 192 4.05 -4.25 -21.34
CA ASN A 192 5.28 -3.45 -21.26
C ASN A 192 6.07 -3.48 -22.59
N GLU A 193 6.18 -4.62 -23.26
CA GLU A 193 6.81 -4.75 -24.59
C GLU A 193 6.03 -4.01 -25.70
N GLU A 194 4.72 -3.79 -25.50
CA GLU A 194 3.88 -2.96 -26.35
C GLU A 194 4.11 -1.46 -26.13
N LEU A 195 4.93 -1.00 -25.19
CA LEU A 195 5.22 0.43 -25.04
C LEU A 195 6.52 0.79 -25.77
N VAL A 196 6.41 1.62 -26.81
CA VAL A 196 7.57 2.14 -27.56
C VAL A 196 7.86 3.56 -27.09
N ILE A 197 9.06 3.77 -26.54
CA ILE A 197 9.58 5.11 -26.25
C ILE A 197 10.25 5.64 -27.52
N THR A 198 9.61 6.59 -28.19
CA THR A 198 10.22 7.31 -29.31
C THR A 198 10.84 8.59 -28.78
N THR A 199 12.14 8.79 -29.03
CA THR A 199 12.84 10.03 -28.70
C THR A 199 12.86 10.97 -29.90
N CYS A 200 12.58 12.25 -29.69
CA CYS A 200 12.95 13.28 -30.65
C CYS A 200 13.79 14.35 -29.98
N SER A 201 14.78 14.89 -30.71
CA SER A 201 15.53 16.05 -30.30
C SER A 201 14.71 17.30 -30.60
N THR A 202 14.60 18.20 -29.62
CA THR A 202 14.02 19.53 -29.85
C THR A 202 15.07 20.43 -30.49
N THR A 203 14.69 21.20 -31.51
CA THR A 203 15.57 22.17 -32.14
C THR A 203 15.69 23.40 -31.25
N GLY A 204 16.68 23.41 -30.36
CA GLY A 204 16.94 24.51 -29.43
C GLY A 204 18.40 24.53 -28.98
N ARG A 205 18.91 25.73 -28.67
CA ARG A 205 20.27 25.90 -28.13
C ARG A 205 20.40 25.13 -26.81
N ASN A 206 21.56 24.52 -26.59
CA ASN A 206 21.91 23.81 -25.36
C ASN A 206 21.72 24.72 -24.12
N TYR A 207 20.61 24.57 -23.41
CA TYR A 207 20.46 25.15 -22.09
C TYR A 207 21.12 24.20 -21.09
N HIS A 208 22.16 24.68 -20.41
CA HIS A 208 23.04 23.91 -19.55
C HIS A 208 22.41 23.44 -18.22
N ASP A 209 21.10 23.53 -18.04
CA ASP A 209 20.43 23.14 -16.80
C ASP A 209 19.18 22.28 -17.08
N PRO A 210 19.16 20.97 -16.74
CA PRO A 210 18.07 20.05 -17.07
C PRO A 210 16.81 20.22 -16.19
N ARG A 211 16.62 21.40 -15.58
CA ARG A 211 15.59 21.60 -14.55
C ARG A 211 14.23 21.93 -15.17
N ARG A 212 13.46 20.85 -15.37
CA ARG A 212 11.98 20.78 -15.40
C ARG A 212 11.31 21.60 -16.50
N LEU A 213 11.27 21.04 -17.71
CA LEU A 213 10.33 21.49 -18.74
C LEU A 213 9.01 20.73 -18.58
N ILE A 214 7.88 21.45 -18.52
CA ILE A 214 6.55 20.82 -18.50
C ILE A 214 6.07 20.77 -19.95
N ALA A 215 5.89 19.56 -20.48
CA ALA A 215 5.34 19.35 -21.81
C ALA A 215 3.86 19.01 -21.71
N CYS A 216 3.02 19.77 -22.42
CA CYS A 216 1.61 19.47 -22.57
C CYS A 216 1.40 18.84 -23.94
N PHE A 217 0.92 17.60 -23.97
CA PHE A 217 0.57 16.88 -25.18
C PHE A 217 -0.94 16.69 -25.24
N HIS A 218 -1.53 16.96 -26.40
CA HIS A 218 -2.92 16.63 -26.69
C HIS A 218 -2.95 15.55 -27.79
N PRO A 219 -3.72 14.45 -27.62
CA PRO A 219 -3.69 13.29 -28.54
C PRO A 219 -4.06 13.58 -30.01
N PHE A 220 -4.63 14.76 -30.27
CA PHE A 220 -5.10 15.18 -31.59
C PHE A 220 -4.29 16.34 -32.19
N THR A 221 -3.23 16.82 -31.51
CA THR A 221 -2.39 17.91 -32.02
C THR A 221 -1.08 17.37 -32.59
N GLU A 222 -0.64 17.93 -33.73
CA GLU A 222 0.63 17.56 -34.38
C GLU A 222 1.87 18.20 -33.72
N TYR A 223 1.65 18.97 -32.66
CA TYR A 223 2.67 19.74 -31.96
C TYR A 223 2.58 19.58 -30.45
N ILE A 224 3.73 19.72 -29.76
CA ILE A 224 3.80 19.88 -28.31
C ILE A 224 4.03 21.33 -27.93
N HIS A 225 3.49 21.70 -26.76
CA HIS A 225 3.83 22.95 -26.09
C HIS A 225 4.72 22.65 -24.89
N VAL A 226 5.81 23.39 -24.77
CA VAL A 226 6.78 23.22 -23.68
C VAL A 226 6.86 24.53 -22.89
N TRP A 227 6.60 24.45 -21.60
CA TRP A 227 6.72 25.58 -20.69
C TRP A 227 8.09 25.64 -20.04
N ASN A 228 8.73 26.81 -20.10
CA ASN A 228 9.94 27.11 -19.35
C ASN A 228 9.58 27.83 -18.03
N PRO A 229 9.77 27.19 -16.86
CA PRO A 229 9.44 27.78 -15.57
C PRO A 229 10.38 28.91 -15.14
N ILE A 230 11.55 29.08 -15.76
CA ILE A 230 12.53 30.13 -15.44
C ILE A 230 12.16 31.44 -16.14
N ASP A 231 11.88 31.36 -17.45
CA ASP A 231 11.57 32.54 -18.26
C ASP A 231 10.07 32.87 -18.29
N HIS A 232 9.23 32.00 -17.71
CA HIS A 232 7.77 32.07 -17.78
C HIS A 232 7.25 32.20 -19.23
N THR A 233 7.85 31.46 -20.15
CA THR A 233 7.50 31.46 -21.57
C THR A 233 7.05 30.10 -22.07
N TRP A 234 6.07 30.12 -22.99
CA TRP A 234 5.68 28.96 -23.77
C TRP A 234 6.51 28.88 -25.04
N THR A 235 7.21 27.77 -25.23
CA THR A 235 7.72 27.37 -26.55
C THR A 235 6.63 26.55 -27.23
N ALA A 236 6.02 27.12 -28.25
CA ALA A 236 4.92 26.50 -29.00
C ALA A 236 5.44 25.80 -30.26
N ASN A 237 4.64 24.84 -30.75
CA ASN A 237 4.77 24.27 -32.08
C ASN A 237 6.08 23.50 -32.33
N ILE A 238 6.50 22.68 -31.37
CA ILE A 238 7.56 21.69 -31.65
C ILE A 238 6.90 20.52 -32.38
N ASP A 239 7.33 20.31 -33.62
CA ASP A 239 6.82 19.25 -34.49
C ASP A 239 7.05 17.87 -33.88
N ILE A 240 5.98 17.09 -33.81
CA ILE A 240 6.04 15.70 -33.37
C ILE A 240 6.42 14.84 -34.58
N PRO A 241 7.36 13.89 -34.45
CA PRO A 241 7.63 12.93 -35.52
C PRO A 241 6.34 12.21 -35.94
N LYS A 242 6.16 11.94 -37.24
CA LYS A 242 4.92 11.29 -37.73
C LYS A 242 4.56 9.99 -37.00
N ASN A 243 5.58 9.28 -36.55
CA ASN A 243 5.45 8.03 -35.84
C ASN A 243 4.88 8.23 -34.42
N ALA A 244 4.98 9.44 -33.86
CA ALA A 244 4.63 9.79 -32.50
C ALA A 244 3.29 10.53 -32.31
N HIS A 245 2.51 10.71 -33.38
CA HIS A 245 1.17 11.31 -33.29
C HIS A 245 0.15 10.49 -32.47
N ARG A 246 0.46 9.22 -32.13
CA ARG A 246 -0.37 8.35 -31.26
C ARG A 246 0.24 8.14 -29.87
N ALA A 247 1.06 9.08 -29.39
CA ALA A 247 1.62 9.00 -28.05
C ALA A 247 0.53 9.05 -26.97
N LEU A 248 0.71 8.30 -25.91
CA LEU A 248 -0.12 8.28 -24.70
C LEU A 248 0.36 9.34 -23.69
N SER A 249 1.67 9.61 -23.68
CA SER A 249 2.29 10.56 -22.77
C SER A 249 3.59 11.11 -23.37
N VAL A 250 3.99 12.31 -22.92
CA VAL A 250 5.21 12.99 -23.33
C VAL A 250 5.96 13.49 -22.09
N ALA A 251 7.25 13.19 -22.01
CA ALA A 251 8.16 13.75 -21.02
C ALA A 251 9.31 14.48 -21.72
N VAL A 252 9.74 15.62 -21.20
CA VAL A 252 10.87 16.39 -21.76
C VAL A 252 11.97 16.47 -20.72
N VAL A 253 13.17 16.03 -21.10
CA VAL A 253 14.36 16.07 -20.25
C VAL A 253 15.50 16.71 -21.05
N GLY A 254 15.94 17.90 -20.65
CA GLY A 254 16.93 18.68 -21.38
C GLY A 254 16.45 19.06 -22.78
N THR A 255 17.23 18.71 -23.81
CA THR A 255 16.90 18.93 -25.24
C THR A 255 16.12 17.78 -25.88
N ASN A 256 15.75 16.77 -25.11
CA ASN A 256 15.11 15.56 -25.63
C ASN A 256 13.66 15.46 -25.15
N ALA A 257 12.76 15.19 -26.08
CA ALA A 257 11.38 14.82 -25.79
C ALA A 257 11.21 13.31 -25.99
N TYR A 258 10.59 12.67 -24.99
CA TYR A 258 10.30 11.25 -24.92
C TYR A 258 8.80 11.05 -25.07
N PHE A 259 8.40 10.31 -26.11
CA PHE A 259 7.01 9.99 -26.40
C PHE A 259 6.78 8.53 -26.06
N ILE A 260 5.85 8.26 -25.16
CA ILE A 260 5.42 6.90 -24.84
C ILE A 260 4.24 6.58 -25.76
N GLN A 261 4.36 5.57 -26.60
CA GLN A 261 3.30 5.12 -27.50
C GLN A 261 2.97 3.67 -27.27
N LYS A 262 1.73 3.29 -27.57
CA LYS A 262 1.38 1.87 -27.74
C LYS A 262 1.84 1.40 -29.12
N ARG A 263 2.57 0.29 -29.17
CA ARG A 263 3.12 -0.35 -30.36
C ARG A 263 1.95 -0.77 -31.24
N THR A 264 1.67 0.02 -32.27
CA THR A 264 0.84 -0.43 -33.38
C THR A 264 1.65 -1.41 -34.21
N LEU A 265 1.35 -2.70 -34.07
CA LEU A 265 1.74 -3.70 -35.07
C LEU A 265 1.21 -3.21 -36.42
N GLY A 266 2.12 -2.88 -37.33
CA GLY A 266 1.79 -2.35 -38.64
C GLY A 266 0.89 -3.33 -39.40
N LEU A 267 -0.35 -2.93 -39.64
CA LEU A 267 -1.02 -3.24 -40.89
C LEU A 267 -0.68 -2.10 -41.85
N ASP A 268 0.55 -2.08 -42.34
CA ASP A 268 0.87 -1.34 -43.55
C ASP A 268 0.26 -2.10 -44.71
N VAL A 269 -0.98 -1.76 -45.05
CA VAL A 269 -1.55 -2.05 -46.36
C VAL A 269 -1.47 -0.75 -47.17
N TYR A 270 -0.46 -0.67 -48.02
CA TYR A 270 -0.48 0.12 -49.25
C TYR A 270 0.03 -0.76 -50.39
#